data_AF-A0A6G0ZJL3-F1
#
_entry.id   AF-A0A6G0ZJL3-F1
#
_cell.length_a   1.000
_cell.length_b   1.000
_cell.length_c   1.000
_cell.angle_alpha   90.00
_cell.angle_beta   90.00
_cell.angle_gamma   90.00
#
_symmetry.space_group_name_H-M   'P 1'
#
loop_
_entity.id
_entity.type
_entity.pdbx_description
1 polymer ?
#
loop_
_entity_poly.entity_id
_entity_poly.type
_entity_poly.pdbx_seq_one_letter_code
_entity_poly.pdbx_strand_id
1 'polypeptide(L)' 'AETKNIYHALKINSSSNTKNYIIIISYSLSTLTLISNPYPRNKLVKLIFEINNPKCFMWVSSHIGIPENEKSETIVFKAI' A
#
# COMPACT_ATOMS: atom_id res chain seq x y z
N ALA A 1 7.10 -7.75 3.07
CA ALA A 1 6.61 -7.92 1.69
C ALA A 1 5.62 -6.81 1.32
N GLU A 2 4.58 -6.59 2.13
CA GLU A 2 3.47 -5.69 1.80
C GLU A 2 3.85 -4.21 1.62
N THR A 3 4.67 -3.62 2.50
CA THR A 3 5.15 -2.23 2.33
C THR A 3 5.86 -2.03 0.98
N LYS A 4 6.61 -3.04 0.51
CA LYS A 4 7.29 -3.03 -0.79
C LYS A 4 6.28 -3.08 -1.94
N ASN A 5 5.23 -3.89 -1.81
CA ASN A 5 4.14 -3.95 -2.80
C ASN A 5 3.43 -2.60 -2.93
N ILE A 6 3.14 -1.93 -1.80
CA ILE A 6 2.56 -0.58 -1.77
C ILE A 6 3.48 0.41 -2.49
N TYR A 7 4.79 0.38 -2.23
CA TYR A 7 5.75 1.23 -2.93
C TYR A 7 5.72 1.03 -4.45
N HIS A 8 5.70 -0.22 -4.93
CA HIS A 8 5.64 -0.50 -6.37
C HIS A 8 4.33 -0.02 -7.00
N ALA A 9 3.19 -0.26 -6.35
CA ALA A 9 1.89 0.21 -6.84
C ALA A 9 1.85 1.75 -6.95
N LEU A 10 2.36 2.44 -5.93
CA LEU A 10 2.46 3.90 -5.93
C LEU A 10 3.38 4.40 -7.04
N LYS A 11 4.54 3.77 -7.25
CA LYS A 11 5.49 4.15 -8.31
C LYS A 11 4.86 4.02 -9.71
N ILE A 12 4.09 2.96 -9.96
CA ILE A 12 3.35 2.79 -11.22
C ILE A 12 2.31 3.92 -11.37
N ASN A 13 1.53 4.21 -10.32
CA ASN A 13 0.53 5.28 -10.40
C ASN A 13 1.16 6.66 -10.63
N SER A 14 2.29 6.98 -9.97
CA SER A 14 2.99 8.25 -10.17
C SER A 14 3.51 8.45 -11.59
N SER A 15 3.80 7.36 -12.32
CA SER A 15 4.21 7.44 -13.73
C SER A 15 3.07 7.79 -14.70
N SER A 16 1.81 7.71 -14.25
CA SER A 16 0.64 8.00 -15.08
C SER A 16 0.28 9.49 -15.20
N ASN A 17 1.03 10.38 -14.55
CA ASN A 17 0.87 11.85 -14.58
C ASN A 17 -0.53 12.39 -14.21
N THR A 18 -1.32 11.59 -13.50
CA THR A 18 -2.64 11.98 -12.99
C THR A 18 -2.55 12.35 -11.51
N LYS A 19 -3.14 13.48 -11.11
CA LYS A 19 -3.32 13.84 -9.69
C LYS A 19 -4.46 12.99 -9.09
N ASN A 20 -4.28 11.68 -9.10
CA ASN A 20 -5.25 10.74 -8.57
C ASN A 20 -5.19 10.74 -7.05
N TYR A 21 -6.36 10.70 -6.43
CA TYR A 21 -6.53 10.34 -5.04
C TYR A 21 -6.31 8.84 -4.90
N ILE A 22 -5.41 8.42 -4.02
CA ILE A 22 -5.03 7.02 -3.85
C ILE A 22 -5.68 6.47 -2.59
N ILE A 23 -6.41 5.37 -2.72
CA ILE A 23 -6.93 4.63 -1.57
C ILE A 23 -6.09 3.36 -1.42
N ILE A 24 -5.43 3.21 -0.28
CA ILE A 24 -4.64 2.02 0.07
C ILE A 24 -5.46 1.21 1.07
N ILE A 25 -5.88 0.02 0.64
CA ILE A 25 -6.64 -0.94 1.45
C ILE A 25 -5.66 -2.06 1.84
N SER A 26 -5.57 -2.37 3.12
CA SER A 26 -4.67 -3.44 3.61
C SER A 26 -5.25 -4.08 4.87
N TYR A 27 -5.00 -5.37 5.01
CA TYR A 27 -5.35 -6.11 6.23
C TYR A 27 -4.33 -5.98 7.35
N SER A 28 -3.14 -5.48 7.02
CA SER A 28 -2.07 -5.29 7.98
C SER A 28 -2.12 -3.90 8.60
N LEU A 29 -2.71 -3.85 9.80
CA LEU A 29 -2.74 -2.62 10.59
C LEU A 29 -1.32 -2.07 10.86
N SER A 30 -0.34 -2.95 11.05
CA SER A 30 1.06 -2.56 11.26
C SER A 30 1.66 -1.91 10.01
N THR A 31 1.38 -2.43 8.82
CA THR A 31 1.80 -1.82 7.55
C THR A 31 1.18 -0.44 7.38
N LEU A 32 -0.13 -0.30 7.61
CA LEU A 32 -0.84 0.98 7.51
C LEU A 32 -0.31 2.01 8.51
N THR A 33 -0.07 1.60 9.75
CA THR A 33 0.50 2.47 10.79
C THR A 33 1.93 2.92 10.45
N LEU A 34 2.72 2.02 9.86
CA LEU A 34 4.09 2.31 9.48
C LEU A 34 4.14 3.36 8.36
N ILE A 35 3.29 3.24 7.34
CA ILE A 35 3.29 4.15 6.18
C ILE A 35 2.53 5.46 6.39
N SER A 36 1.65 5.51 7.38
CA SER A 36 0.97 6.75 7.79
C SER A 36 1.84 7.62 8.72
N ASN A 37 2.98 7.11 9.19
CA ASN A 37 3.87 7.85 10.07
C ASN A 37 4.53 9.03 9.34
N PRO A 38 4.33 10.29 9.79
CA PRO A 38 4.93 11.47 9.17
C PRO A 38 6.45 11.56 9.37
N TYR A 39 7.04 10.72 10.24
CA TYR A 39 8.47 10.66 10.54
C TYR A 39 9.05 9.28 10.19
N PRO A 40 9.27 8.99 8.90
CA PRO A 40 9.72 7.68 8.45
C PRO A 40 11.15 7.40 8.91
N ARG A 41 11.32 6.33 9.71
CA ARG A 41 12.65 5.81 10.08
C ARG A 41 13.21 4.82 9.07
N ASN A 42 12.36 4.26 8.21
CA ASN A 42 12.72 3.27 7.20
C ASN A 42 12.82 3.93 5.82
N LYS A 43 13.91 3.66 5.09
CA LYS A 43 14.16 4.17 3.73
C LYS A 43 12.99 3.92 2.78
N LEU A 44 12.36 2.75 2.85
CA LEU A 44 11.25 2.39 1.97
C LEU A 44 9.98 3.20 2.30
N VAL A 45 9.73 3.47 3.57
CA VAL A 45 8.61 4.31 4.02
C VAL A 45 8.84 5.77 3.61
N LYS A 46 10.09 6.23 3.68
CA LYS A 46 10.47 7.56 3.19
C LYS A 46 10.14 7.72 1.69
N LEU A 47 10.47 6.72 0.88
CA LEU A 47 10.13 6.74 -0.55
C LEU A 47 8.61 6.76 -0.80
N ILE A 48 7.82 6.06 0.01
CA ILE A 48 6.34 6.10 -0.05
C ILE A 48 5.81 7.48 0.32
N PHE A 49 6.43 8.13 1.30
CA PHE A 49 6.08 9.48 1.73
C PHE A 49 6.38 10.53 0.65
N GLU A 50 7.53 10.43 -0.01
CA GLU A 50 7.97 11.33 -1.09
C GLU A 50 7.05 11.29 -2.33
N ILE A 51 6.26 10.23 -2.51
CA ILE A 51 5.23 10.16 -3.55
C ILE A 51 4.09 11.11 -3.18
N ASN A 52 4.10 12.32 -3.73
CA ASN A 52 3.27 13.44 -3.28
C ASN A 52 1.83 13.42 -3.85
N ASN A 53 1.19 12.25 -3.81
CA ASN A 53 -0.23 12.08 -4.12
C ASN A 53 -1.04 12.08 -2.82
N PRO A 54 -2.26 12.65 -2.80
CA PRO A 54 -3.16 12.51 -1.66
C PRO A 54 -3.54 11.04 -1.48
N LYS A 55 -3.37 10.52 -0.25
CA LYS A 55 -3.59 9.10 0.08
C LYS A 55 -4.57 8.96 1.24
N CYS A 56 -5.47 7.99 1.13
CA CYS A 56 -6.29 7.48 2.23
C CYS A 56 -5.86 6.05 2.57
N PHE A 57 -5.90 5.71 3.85
CA PHE A 57 -5.59 4.38 4.34
C PHE A 57 -6.85 3.76 4.94
N MET A 58 -7.22 2.57 4.47
CA MET A 58 -8.35 1.81 4.99
C MET A 58 -7.86 0.45 5.48
N TRP A 59 -8.05 0.20 6.77
CA TRP A 59 -7.83 -1.13 7.32
C TRP A 59 -9.06 -1.99 7.10
N VAL A 60 -8.84 -3.24 6.69
CA VAL A 60 -9.88 -4.27 6.59
C VAL A 60 -9.42 -5.51 7.33
N SER A 61 -10.29 -6.29 7.96
CA SER A 61 -9.87 -7.62 8.41
C SER A 61 -9.54 -8.52 7.21
N SER A 62 -8.63 -9.48 7.40
CA SER A 62 -8.36 -10.49 6.36
C SER A 62 -9.54 -11.48 6.26
N HIS A 63 -9.70 -12.09 5.09
CA HIS A 63 -10.66 -13.18 4.80
C HIS A 63 -12.15 -12.88 5.08
N ILE A 64 -12.59 -11.63 4.94
CA ILE A 64 -14.01 -11.24 5.08
C ILE A 64 -14.77 -11.25 3.73
N GLY A 65 -14.22 -11.84 2.67
CA GLY A 65 -14.88 -11.89 1.37
C GLY A 65 -14.78 -10.59 0.57
N ILE A 66 -13.71 -9.80 0.74
CA ILE A 66 -13.31 -8.79 -0.25
C ILE A 66 -12.48 -9.53 -1.31
N PRO A 67 -13.06 -9.90 -2.47
CA PRO A 67 -12.43 -10.87 -3.36
C PRO A 67 -11.12 -10.35 -3.95
N GLU A 68 -10.98 -9.03 -4.07
CA GLU A 68 -9.77 -8.38 -4.57
C GLU A 68 -8.62 -8.41 -3.56
N ASN A 69 -8.90 -8.28 -2.26
CA ASN A 69 -7.89 -8.41 -1.20
C ASN A 69 -7.37 -9.87 -1.16
N GLU A 70 -8.26 -10.84 -1.22
CA GLU A 70 -7.93 -12.28 -1.22
C GLU A 70 -7.17 -12.70 -2.50
N LYS A 71 -7.52 -12.12 -3.66
CA LYS A 71 -6.75 -12.30 -4.90
C LYS A 71 -5.32 -11.75 -4.75
N SER A 72 -5.14 -10.60 -4.11
CA SER A 72 -3.81 -10.03 -3.88
C SER A 72 -2.94 -10.92 -2.99
N GLU A 73 -3.53 -11.51 -1.94
CA GLU A 73 -2.86 -12.50 -1.08
C GLU A 73 -2.48 -13.76 -1.87
N THR A 74 -3.37 -14.25 -2.73
CA THR A 74 -3.13 -15.44 -3.58
C THR A 74 -2.00 -15.21 -4.59
N ILE A 75 -1.91 -14.01 -5.17
CA ILE A 75 -0.82 -13.65 -6.10
C ILE A 75 0.52 -13.59 -5.35
N VAL A 76 0.54 -13.05 -4.13
CA VAL A 76 1.74 -13.02 -3.29
C VAL A 76 2.16 -14.44 -2.89
N PHE A 77 1.21 -15.31 -2.53
CA PHE A 77 1.49 -16.70 -2.16
C PHE A 77 2.03 -17.52 -3.34
N LYS A 78 1.55 -17.28 -4.56
CA LYS A 78 2.04 -17.96 -5.78
C LYS A 78 3.38 -17.43 -6.32
N ALA A 79 3.85 -16.28 -5.83
CA ALA A 79 5.11 -15.66 -6.25
C ALA A 79 6.31 -16.07 -5.37
N ILE A 80 6.10 -16.99 -4.40
CA ILE A 80 7.10 -17.63 -3.54
C ILE A 80 7.30 -19.06 -4.06
#